data_AF-A0A7S1ENE6-F1
#
_entry.id   AF-A0A7S1ENE6-F1
#
_cell.length_a   1.000
_cell.length_b   1.000
_cell.length_c   1.000
_cell.angle_alpha   90.00
_cell.angle_beta   90.00
_cell.angle_gamma   90.00
#
_symmetry.space_group_name_H-M   'P 1'
#
loop_
_entity.id
_entity.type
_entity.pdbx_description
1 polymer ?
#
loop_
_entity_poly.entity_id
_entity_poly.type
_entity_poly.pdbx_seq_one_letter_code
_entity_poly.pdbx_strand_id
1 'polypeptide(L)'
;MADALRANARDQIARLLTQLADLEDAREEFDDDEYEETKAETLAQLDSFKTSLARMTTGDVTLTNELETIKSATLAAISAAFKTPEILKLFALKQPEALRERLRACERDVLLGKMSDAKGKIERVEILTALKKLQA
;
A
#
# COMPACT_ATOMS: atom_id res chain seq x y z
N MET A 1 1.62 -23.56 12.48
CA MET A 1 1.18 -22.42 13.33
C MET A 1 1.70 -21.09 12.82
N ALA A 2 3.00 -20.96 12.54
CA ALA A 2 3.58 -19.73 11.99
C ALA A 2 2.93 -19.31 10.65
N ASP A 3 2.67 -20.22 9.72
CA ASP A 3 2.06 -19.87 8.42
C ASP A 3 0.62 -19.37 8.51
N ALA A 4 -0.19 -19.91 9.42
CA ALA A 4 -1.55 -19.43 9.65
C ALA A 4 -1.57 -18.03 10.28
N LEU A 5 -0.63 -17.76 11.20
CA LEU A 5 -0.48 -16.42 11.78
C LEU A 5 -0.01 -15.42 10.71
N ARG A 6 0.90 -15.84 9.82
CA ARG A 6 1.37 -15.03 8.68
C ARG A 6 0.24 -14.71 7.70
N ALA A 7 -0.59 -15.71 7.35
CA ALA A 7 -1.74 -15.51 6.47
C ALA A 7 -2.73 -14.50 7.07
N ASN A 8 -3.13 -14.69 8.33
CA ASN A 8 -4.01 -13.75 9.02
C ASN A 8 -3.43 -12.33 9.11
N ALA A 9 -2.12 -12.20 9.34
CA ALA A 9 -1.47 -10.90 9.37
C ALA A 9 -1.47 -10.21 8.00
N ARG A 10 -1.24 -10.97 6.93
CA ARG A 10 -1.33 -10.45 5.55
C ARG A 10 -2.75 -10.03 5.21
N ASP A 11 -3.74 -10.84 5.59
CA ASP A 11 -5.15 -10.56 5.31
C ASP A 11 -5.63 -9.30 6.04
N GLN A 12 -5.23 -9.12 7.31
CA GLN A 12 -5.57 -7.93 8.08
C GLN A 12 -4.93 -6.66 7.51
N ILE A 13 -3.66 -6.75 7.07
CA ILE A 13 -2.99 -5.63 6.39
C ILE A 13 -3.67 -5.33 5.05
N ALA A 14 -3.98 -6.35 4.25
CA ALA A 14 -4.66 -6.19 2.98
C ALA A 14 -6.03 -5.53 3.15
N ARG A 15 -6.78 -5.91 4.20
CA ARG A 15 -8.06 -5.29 4.54
C ARG A 15 -7.91 -3.80 4.86
N LEU A 16 -6.99 -3.44 5.75
CA LEU A 16 -6.79 -2.04 6.16
C LEU A 16 -6.29 -1.18 4.99
N LEU A 17 -5.45 -1.73 4.11
CA LEU A 17 -5.04 -1.05 2.88
C LEU A 17 -6.17 -0.90 1.87
N THR A 18 -7.07 -1.88 1.80
CA THR A 18 -8.27 -1.80 0.94
C THR A 18 -9.22 -0.72 1.48
N GLN A 19 -9.40 -0.63 2.80
CA GLN A 19 -10.19 0.45 3.40
C GLN A 19 -9.62 1.84 3.11
N LEU A 20 -8.29 2.01 3.17
CA LEU A 20 -7.65 3.27 2.75
C LEU A 20 -7.86 3.54 1.26
N ALA A 21 -7.82 2.50 0.41
CA ALA A 21 -8.07 2.63 -1.02
C ALA A 21 -9.50 3.10 -1.31
N ASP A 22 -10.47 2.42 -0.71
CA ASP A 22 -11.89 2.73 -0.85
C ASP A 22 -12.19 4.16 -0.35
N LEU A 23 -11.52 4.60 0.72
CA LEU A 23 -11.64 5.97 1.23
C LEU A 23 -11.09 7.03 0.25
N GLU A 24 -10.00 6.74 -0.45
CA GLU A 24 -9.46 7.65 -1.48
C GLU A 24 -10.35 7.64 -2.74
N ASP A 25 -10.87 6.49 -3.15
CA ASP A 25 -11.77 6.36 -4.31
C ASP A 25 -13.11 7.07 -4.06
N ALA A 26 -13.61 7.02 -2.83
CA ALA A 26 -14.83 7.69 -2.39
C ALA A 26 -14.57 9.08 -1.79
N ARG A 27 -13.39 9.71 -2.01
CA ARG A 27 -13.02 10.98 -1.37
C ARG A 27 -14.07 12.09 -1.52
N GLU A 28 -14.73 12.14 -2.67
CA GLU A 28 -15.76 13.12 -3.02
C GLU A 28 -17.08 12.92 -2.24
N GLU A 29 -17.27 11.75 -1.62
CA GLU A 29 -18.43 11.40 -0.80
C GLU A 29 -18.28 11.85 0.67
N PHE A 30 -17.08 12.27 1.08
CA PHE A 30 -16.75 12.72 2.43
C PHE A 30 -16.42 14.22 2.43
N ASP A 31 -16.77 14.91 3.50
CA ASP A 31 -16.18 16.22 3.75
C ASP A 31 -14.71 16.11 4.18
N ASP A 32 -14.03 17.25 4.28
CA ASP A 32 -12.59 17.27 4.59
C ASP A 32 -12.28 16.71 5.99
N ASP A 33 -13.15 16.98 6.96
CA ASP A 33 -12.94 16.57 8.35
C ASP A 33 -13.22 15.06 8.52
N GLU A 34 -14.31 14.56 7.93
CA GLU A 34 -14.70 13.15 7.94
C GLU A 34 -13.67 12.27 7.23
N TYR A 35 -13.12 12.74 6.10
CA TYR A 35 -12.06 12.03 5.39
C TYR A 35 -10.78 11.93 6.22
N GLU A 36 -10.32 13.05 6.78
CA GLU A 36 -9.09 13.08 7.57
C GLU A 36 -9.23 12.26 8.85
N GLU A 37 -10.39 12.29 9.51
CA GLU A 37 -10.67 11.47 10.70
C GLU A 37 -10.65 9.96 10.35
N THR A 38 -11.38 9.56 9.31
CA THR A 38 -11.47 8.14 8.89
C THR A 38 -10.11 7.60 8.43
N LYS A 39 -9.34 8.44 7.74
CA LYS A 39 -7.96 8.14 7.32
C LYS A 39 -7.06 7.98 8.54
N ALA A 40 -7.10 8.94 9.47
CA ALA A 40 -6.29 8.92 10.69
C ALA A 40 -6.61 7.68 11.54
N GLU A 41 -7.88 7.30 11.68
CA GLU A 41 -8.28 6.12 12.42
C GLU A 41 -7.72 4.83 11.78
N THR A 42 -7.87 4.69 10.45
CA THR A 42 -7.37 3.52 9.72
C THR A 42 -5.85 3.40 9.82
N LEU A 43 -5.13 4.53 9.81
CA LEU A 43 -3.68 4.58 10.03
C LEU A 43 -3.31 4.20 11.47
N ALA A 44 -4.07 4.66 12.47
CA ALA A 44 -3.86 4.30 13.87
C ALA A 44 -4.07 2.79 14.10
N GLN A 45 -5.08 2.20 13.45
CA GLN A 45 -5.32 0.75 13.48
C GLN A 45 -4.15 -0.03 12.87
N LEU A 46 -3.60 0.43 11.75
CA LEU A 46 -2.39 -0.15 11.16
C LEU A 46 -1.18 -0.11 12.11
N ASP A 47 -0.95 1.01 12.80
CA ASP A 47 0.19 1.13 13.73
C ASP A 47 0.01 0.31 15.01
N SER A 48 -1.21 0.22 15.53
CA SER A 48 -1.56 -0.67 16.64
C SER A 48 -1.37 -2.15 16.28
N PHE A 49 -1.80 -2.55 15.08
CA PHE A 49 -1.63 -3.91 14.58
C PHE A 49 -0.15 -4.27 14.41
N LYS A 50 0.64 -3.36 13.82
CA LYS A 50 2.10 -3.47 13.72
C LYS A 50 2.77 -3.63 15.08
N THR A 51 2.37 -2.84 16.07
CA THR A 51 2.88 -2.93 17.43
C THR A 51 2.55 -4.29 18.06
N SER A 52 1.36 -4.82 17.79
CA SER A 52 0.94 -6.13 18.24
C SER A 52 1.76 -7.25 17.59
N LEU A 53 1.99 -7.17 16.27
CA LEU A 53 2.84 -8.11 15.54
C LEU A 53 4.29 -8.08 16.03
N ALA A 54 4.84 -6.90 16.32
CA ALA A 54 6.19 -6.74 16.87
C ALA A 54 6.34 -7.43 18.23
N ARG A 55 5.33 -7.33 19.10
CA ARG A 55 5.34 -8.04 20.40
C ARG A 55 5.26 -9.55 20.22
N MET A 56 4.46 -10.04 19.27
CA MET A 56 4.32 -11.47 18.97
C MET A 56 5.57 -12.09 18.32
N THR A 57 6.45 -11.28 17.73
CA THR A 57 7.68 -11.74 17.04
C THR A 57 8.94 -11.70 17.89
N THR A 58 8.85 -11.27 19.15
CA THR A 58 9.96 -11.26 20.09
C THR A 58 10.43 -12.70 20.35
N GLY A 59 11.41 -13.18 19.57
CA GLY A 59 11.96 -14.54 19.66
C GLY A 59 12.12 -15.30 18.33
N ASP A 60 11.55 -14.84 17.20
CA ASP A 60 11.67 -15.50 15.89
C ASP A 60 12.20 -14.53 14.82
N VAL A 61 13.52 -14.55 14.63
CA VAL A 61 14.33 -13.63 13.80
C VAL A 61 13.93 -13.66 12.32
N THR A 62 13.36 -14.77 11.84
CA THR A 62 12.93 -14.91 10.44
C THR A 62 11.61 -14.19 10.17
N LEU A 63 10.71 -14.16 11.16
CA LEU A 63 9.45 -13.42 11.08
C LEU A 63 9.70 -11.90 11.16
N THR A 64 10.72 -11.49 11.89
CA THR A 64 11.09 -10.08 12.10
C THR A 64 11.52 -9.43 10.78
N ASN A 65 12.34 -10.08 9.95
CA ASN A 65 12.83 -9.49 8.69
C ASN A 65 11.72 -9.27 7.65
N GLU A 66 10.81 -10.22 7.45
CA GLU A 66 9.70 -10.04 6.49
C GLU A 66 8.66 -9.05 6.98
N LEU A 67 8.32 -9.08 8.27
CA LEU A 67 7.39 -8.12 8.87
C LEU A 67 8.01 -6.73 9.01
N GLU A 68 9.32 -6.59 9.22
CA GLU A 68 10.03 -5.31 9.14
C GLU A 68 10.07 -4.75 7.73
N THR A 69 10.21 -5.61 6.72
CA THR A 69 10.14 -5.18 5.32
C THR A 69 8.74 -4.69 4.96
N ILE A 70 7.69 -5.40 5.40
CA ILE A 70 6.29 -4.97 5.23
C ILE A 70 6.07 -3.66 6.01
N LYS A 71 6.46 -3.60 7.29
CA LYS A 71 6.41 -2.42 8.17
C LYS A 71 7.13 -1.18 7.62
N SER A 72 8.25 -1.36 6.92
CA SER A 72 9.03 -0.27 6.29
C SER A 72 8.40 0.20 4.96
N ALA A 73 7.84 -0.73 4.18
CA ALA A 73 7.05 -0.43 3.00
C ALA A 73 5.77 0.35 3.35
N THR A 74 5.09 0.00 4.44
CA THR A 74 3.83 0.61 4.87
C THR A 74 4.03 2.07 5.36
N LEU A 75 5.05 2.39 6.17
CA LEU A 75 5.14 3.73 6.80
C LEU A 75 5.80 4.83 5.94
N ALA A 76 6.74 4.49 5.04
CA ALA A 76 7.43 5.49 4.22
C ALA A 76 6.77 5.75 2.85
N ALA A 77 5.70 5.02 2.52
CA ALA A 77 4.97 5.12 1.27
C ALA A 77 3.60 5.79 1.45
N ILE A 78 2.89 5.45 2.53
CA ILE A 78 1.47 5.74 2.72
C ILE A 78 1.14 7.24 2.88
N SER A 79 2.04 8.08 3.39
CA SER A 79 1.64 9.45 3.76
C SER A 79 1.89 10.53 2.70
N ALA A 80 2.72 10.31 1.68
CA ALA A 80 3.09 11.39 0.75
C ALA A 80 3.47 10.97 -0.67
N ALA A 81 3.89 9.71 -0.87
CA ALA A 81 4.51 9.31 -2.14
C ALA A 81 3.54 8.59 -3.09
N PHE A 82 2.47 7.99 -2.58
CA PHE A 82 1.52 7.21 -3.36
C PHE A 82 0.10 7.77 -3.21
N LYS A 83 -0.43 8.32 -4.29
CA LYS A 83 -1.80 8.82 -4.42
C LYS A 83 -2.70 7.80 -5.12
N THR A 84 -2.13 6.71 -5.66
CA THR A 84 -2.87 5.67 -6.37
C THR A 84 -2.97 4.41 -5.50
N PRO A 85 -4.17 4.07 -4.99
CA PRO A 85 -4.32 2.96 -4.06
C PRO A 85 -3.94 1.59 -4.63
N GLU A 86 -4.20 1.39 -5.93
CA GLU A 86 -3.83 0.15 -6.62
C GLU A 86 -2.31 -0.08 -6.61
N ILE A 87 -1.52 0.98 -6.82
CA ILE A 87 -0.05 0.90 -6.78
C ILE A 87 0.42 0.58 -5.37
N LEU A 88 -0.18 1.22 -4.36
CA LEU A 88 0.12 0.96 -2.95
C LEU A 88 -0.17 -0.50 -2.56
N LYS A 89 -1.30 -1.04 -3.01
CA LYS A 89 -1.67 -2.45 -2.79
C LYS A 89 -0.66 -3.40 -3.42
N LEU A 90 -0.33 -3.22 -4.70
CA LEU A 90 0.64 -4.06 -5.39
C LEU A 90 2.04 -3.98 -4.74
N PHE A 91 2.41 -2.80 -4.26
CA PHE A 91 3.65 -2.59 -3.51
C PHE A 91 3.65 -3.32 -2.16
N ALA A 92 2.59 -3.17 -1.35
CA ALA A 92 2.46 -3.83 -0.06
C ALA A 92 2.44 -5.37 -0.18
N LEU A 93 1.85 -5.89 -1.26
CA LEU A 93 1.82 -7.32 -1.57
C LEU A 93 3.10 -7.84 -2.23
N LYS A 94 4.12 -6.98 -2.43
CA LYS A 94 5.38 -7.31 -3.14
C LYS A 94 5.14 -7.99 -4.48
N GLN A 95 4.29 -7.41 -5.32
CA GLN A 95 3.97 -7.92 -6.65
C GLN A 95 4.67 -7.08 -7.75
N PRO A 96 6.00 -7.23 -7.96
CA PRO A 96 6.75 -6.43 -8.92
C PRO A 96 6.32 -6.68 -10.36
N GLU A 97 5.91 -7.91 -10.72
CA GLU A 97 5.41 -8.18 -12.06
C GLU A 97 4.08 -7.46 -12.33
N ALA A 98 3.15 -7.48 -11.37
CA ALA A 98 1.90 -6.75 -11.48
C ALA A 98 2.13 -5.22 -11.55
N LEU A 99 3.12 -4.70 -10.82
CA LEU A 99 3.54 -3.29 -10.95
C LEU A 99 4.06 -2.98 -12.36
N ARG A 100 4.88 -3.87 -12.96
CA ARG A 100 5.35 -3.70 -14.35
C ARG A 100 4.22 -3.79 -15.37
N GLU A 101 3.25 -4.66 -15.16
CA GLU A 101 2.04 -4.74 -16.00
C GLU A 101 1.21 -3.46 -15.89
N ARG A 102 1.01 -2.94 -14.68
CA ARG A 102 0.32 -1.67 -14.46
C ARG A 102 1.04 -0.50 -15.12
N LEU A 103 2.37 -0.50 -15.15
CA LEU A 103 3.17 0.51 -15.85
C LEU A 103 2.89 0.49 -17.36
N ARG A 104 2.89 -0.71 -17.97
CA ARG A 104 2.57 -0.86 -19.40
C ARG A 104 1.13 -0.45 -19.70
N ALA A 105 0.18 -0.79 -18.83
CA ALA A 105 -1.21 -0.37 -18.97
C ALA A 105 -1.35 1.15 -18.90
N CYS A 106 -0.70 1.78 -17.93
CA CYS A 106 -0.66 3.23 -17.74
C CYS A 106 -0.13 3.95 -18.99
N GLU A 107 1.00 3.51 -19.54
CA GLU A 107 1.60 4.09 -20.76
C GLU A 107 0.69 3.93 -21.98
N ARG A 108 0.03 2.78 -22.12
CA ARG A 108 -0.94 2.53 -23.18
C ARG A 108 -2.18 3.42 -23.04
N ASP A 109 -2.70 3.62 -21.83
CA ASP A 109 -3.93 4.39 -21.62
C ASP A 109 -3.70 5.89 -21.86
N VAL A 110 -2.49 6.40 -21.56
CA VAL A 110 -2.07 7.75 -21.99
C VAL A 110 -2.02 7.84 -23.52
N LEU A 111 -1.37 6.88 -24.19
CA LEU A 111 -1.24 6.88 -25.65
C LEU A 111 -2.60 6.82 -26.36
N LEU A 112 -3.55 6.05 -25.81
CA LEU A 112 -4.90 5.91 -26.35
C LEU A 112 -5.84 7.06 -25.96
N GLY A 113 -5.36 8.06 -25.20
CA GLY A 113 -6.16 9.17 -24.70
C GLY A 113 -7.22 8.77 -23.66
N LYS A 114 -7.14 7.57 -23.09
CA LYS A 114 -8.01 7.08 -22.01
C LYS A 114 -7.60 7.65 -20.65
N MET A 115 -6.39 8.18 -20.55
CA MET A 115 -5.85 8.83 -19.36
C MET A 115 -5.11 10.11 -19.77
N SER A 116 -5.21 11.16 -18.95
CA SER A 116 -4.46 12.39 -19.16
C SER A 116 -2.96 12.21 -18.89
N ASP A 117 -2.12 12.98 -19.59
CA ASP A 117 -0.67 12.98 -19.35
C ASP A 117 -0.30 13.32 -17.90
N ALA A 118 -1.07 14.19 -17.25
CA ALA A 118 -0.85 14.57 -15.86
C ALA A 118 -1.07 13.38 -14.91
N LYS A 119 -2.20 12.66 -15.06
CA LYS A 119 -2.52 11.48 -14.26
C LYS A 119 -1.52 10.34 -14.54
N GLY A 120 -1.18 10.13 -15.81
CA GLY A 120 -0.18 9.12 -16.20
C GLY A 120 1.21 9.39 -15.65
N LYS A 121 1.65 10.66 -15.56
CA LYS A 121 2.93 10.99 -14.92
C LYS A 121 2.94 10.64 -13.42
N ILE A 122 1.85 10.92 -12.71
CA ILE A 122 1.73 10.59 -11.28
C ILE A 122 1.81 9.08 -11.08
N GLU A 123 0.96 8.31 -11.77
CA GLU A 123 0.97 6.84 -11.67
C GLU A 123 2.35 6.25 -12.03
N ARG A 124 3.01 6.73 -13.09
CA ARG A 124 4.34 6.23 -13.48
C ARG A 124 5.40 6.48 -12.41
N VAL A 125 5.43 7.68 -11.83
CA VAL A 125 6.39 8.02 -10.76
C VAL A 125 6.17 7.12 -9.55
N GLU A 126 4.91 6.88 -9.20
CA GLU A 126 4.53 5.99 -8.12
C GLU A 126 4.98 4.55 -8.41
N ILE A 127 4.61 3.96 -9.55
CA ILE A 127 4.98 2.58 -9.92
C ILE A 127 6.50 2.40 -9.91
N LEU A 128 7.25 3.34 -10.50
CA LEU A 128 8.71 3.28 -10.55
C LEU A 128 9.33 3.42 -9.15
N THR A 129 8.75 4.25 -8.28
CA THR A 129 9.18 4.38 -6.89
C THR A 129 8.93 3.09 -6.11
N ALA A 130 7.77 2.45 -6.28
CA ALA A 130 7.44 1.17 -5.69
C ALA A 130 8.42 0.08 -6.16
N LEU A 131 8.63 -0.05 -7.47
CA LEU A 131 9.56 -1.03 -8.04
C LEU A 131 10.99 -0.85 -7.52
N LYS A 132 11.49 0.39 -7.46
CA LYS A 132 12.82 0.69 -6.93
C LYS A 132 12.95 0.29 -5.46
N LYS A 133 11.92 0.58 -4.65
CA LYS A 133 11.90 0.22 -3.22
C LYS A 133 11.79 -1.29 -2.98
N LEU A 134 11.21 -2.06 -3.90
CA LEU A 134 11.12 -3.53 -3.81
C LEU A 134 12.39 -4.26 -4.25
N GLN A 135 13.23 -3.61 -5.07
CA GLN A 135 14.51 -4.16 -5.54
C GLN A 135 15.70 -3.83 -4.62
N ALA A 136 15.47 -3.09 -3.52
CA ALA A 136 16.46 -2.67 -2.55
C ALA A 136 16.62 -3.66 -1.39
#